data_AF-A0A965WZ75-F1
#
_entry.id   AF-A0A965WZ75-F1
#
_cell.length_a   1.000
_cell.length_b   1.000
_cell.length_c   1.000
_cell.angle_alpha   90.00
_cell.angle_beta   90.00
_cell.angle_gamma   90.00
#
_symmetry.space_group_name_H-M   'P 1'
#
loop_
_entity.id
_entity.type
_entity.pdbx_description
1 polymer ?
#
loop_
_entity_poly.entity_id
_entity_poly.type
_entity_poly.pdbx_seq_one_letter_code
_entity_poly.pdbx_strand_id
1 'polypeptide(L)'
;RLTGEGAFKDVYSVMANWGANHGVTVYGHVGAELLTLCSMLRIPVSLHNVPADKVYRPHSWAAFGTQDTQAADYAACKHYGPLYR
;
A
#
# COMPACT_ATOMS: atom_id res chain seq x y z
N ARG A 1 -8.35 10.60 3.51
CA ARG A 1 -9.09 11.26 2.39
C ARG A 1 -9.90 10.21 1.65
N LEU A 2 -11.12 10.51 1.19
CA LEU A 2 -11.83 9.66 0.22
C LEU A 2 -11.32 9.95 -1.20
N THR A 3 -11.27 8.93 -2.05
CA THR A 3 -10.80 9.06 -3.44
C THR A 3 -11.95 9.02 -4.44
N GLY A 4 -13.13 8.50 -4.06
CA GLY A 4 -14.23 8.22 -4.98
C GLY A 4 -14.12 6.86 -5.68
N GLU A 5 -13.06 6.10 -5.39
CA GLU A 5 -12.73 4.85 -6.08
C GLU A 5 -12.52 3.71 -5.08
N GLY A 6 -12.87 2.48 -5.49
CA GLY A 6 -12.62 1.26 -4.72
C GLY A 6 -13.09 1.33 -3.27
N ALA A 7 -12.24 0.91 -2.35
CA ALA A 7 -12.50 0.91 -0.90
C ALA A 7 -12.52 2.32 -0.26
N PHE A 8 -12.15 3.37 -1.00
CA PHE A 8 -12.18 4.76 -0.53
C PHE A 8 -13.26 5.60 -1.25
N LYS A 9 -14.28 4.95 -1.81
CA LYS A 9 -15.44 5.63 -2.43
C LYS A 9 -16.33 6.37 -1.41
N ASP A 10 -16.49 5.79 -0.23
CA ASP A 10 -17.27 6.36 0.89
C ASP A 10 -16.73 5.84 2.23
N VAL A 11 -17.15 6.46 3.34
CA VAL A 11 -16.68 6.10 4.69
C VAL A 11 -17.08 4.68 5.11
N TYR A 12 -18.22 4.19 4.62
CA TYR A 12 -18.67 2.82 4.88
C TYR A 12 -17.71 1.82 4.24
N SER A 13 -17.30 2.06 3.00
CA SER A 13 -16.39 1.19 2.26
C SER A 13 -15.02 1.12 2.91
N VAL A 14 -14.54 2.21 3.51
CA VAL A 14 -13.30 2.19 4.29
C VAL A 14 -13.41 1.22 5.46
N MET A 15 -14.51 1.31 6.23
CA MET A 15 -14.75 0.41 7.36
C MET A 15 -14.98 -1.04 6.93
N ALA A 16 -15.76 -1.26 5.87
CA ALA A 16 -16.10 -2.59 5.36
C ALA A 16 -14.88 -3.35 4.80
N ASN A 17 -13.83 -2.63 4.38
CA ASN A 17 -12.59 -3.21 3.88
C ASN A 17 -11.46 -3.20 4.93
N TRP A 18 -11.73 -2.80 6.17
CA TRP A 18 -10.75 -2.85 7.24
C TRP A 18 -10.61 -4.30 7.77
N GLY A 19 -9.40 -4.85 7.73
CA GLY A 19 -9.16 -6.28 7.92
C GLY A 19 -9.08 -6.78 9.37
N ALA A 20 -9.35 -5.93 10.37
CA ALA A 20 -9.27 -6.27 11.79
C ALA A 20 -10.24 -5.43 12.64
N ASN A 21 -10.47 -5.80 13.89
CA ASN A 21 -11.23 -4.98 14.84
C ASN A 21 -10.39 -3.85 15.48
N HIS A 22 -9.07 -3.88 15.31
CA HIS A 22 -8.13 -2.87 15.81
C HIS A 22 -7.49 -2.07 14.68
N GLY A 23 -7.00 -0.89 15.02
CA GLY A 23 -6.21 -0.03 14.14
C GLY A 23 -5.20 0.76 14.97
N VAL A 24 -4.20 1.32 14.29
CA VAL A 24 -3.22 2.23 14.90
C VAL A 24 -3.37 3.59 14.25
N THR A 25 -3.42 4.63 15.05
CA THR A 25 -3.41 6.02 14.59
C THR A 25 -2.07 6.66 14.90
N VAL A 26 -1.60 7.50 13.99
CA VAL A 26 -0.35 8.24 14.12
C VAL A 26 -0.59 9.68 13.69
N TYR A 27 0.09 10.61 14.33
CA TYR A 27 0.00 12.03 13.99
C TYR A 27 0.59 12.30 12.59
N GLY A 28 -0.07 13.18 11.83
CA GLY A 28 0.34 13.56 10.48
C GLY A 28 -0.10 12.58 9.39
N HIS A 29 0.17 12.94 8.13
CA HIS A 29 -0.14 12.12 6.96
C HIS A 29 1.10 11.37 6.47
N VAL A 30 1.48 10.31 7.19
CA VAL A 30 2.72 9.53 6.93
C VAL A 30 2.53 8.29 6.03
N GLY A 31 1.48 8.30 5.19
CA GLY A 31 1.12 7.13 4.39
C GLY A 31 2.16 6.76 3.33
N ALA A 32 2.85 7.75 2.74
CA ALA A 32 3.88 7.52 1.73
C ALA A 32 5.15 6.90 2.35
N GLU A 33 5.48 7.32 3.56
CA GLU A 33 6.58 6.81 4.37
C GLU A 33 6.32 5.36 4.76
N LEU A 34 5.09 5.03 5.18
CA LEU A 34 4.69 3.65 5.47
C LEU A 34 4.73 2.75 4.23
N LEU A 35 4.26 3.23 3.07
CA LEU A 35 4.37 2.50 1.80
C LEU A 35 5.82 2.21 1.43
N THR A 36 6.69 3.21 1.56
CA THR A 36 8.13 3.07 1.29
C THR A 36 8.74 2.03 2.22
N LEU A 37 8.47 2.11 3.54
CA LEU A 37 8.93 1.15 4.53
C LEU A 37 8.43 -0.27 4.24
N CYS A 38 7.14 -0.43 3.93
CA CYS A 38 6.54 -1.72 3.54
C CYS A 38 7.26 -2.33 2.34
N SER A 39 7.60 -1.55 1.31
CA SER A 39 8.36 -2.05 0.15
C SER A 39 9.78 -2.50 0.52
N MET A 40 10.47 -1.79 1.41
CA MET A 40 11.78 -2.21 1.93
C MET A 40 11.69 -3.53 2.70
N LEU A 41 10.58 -3.77 3.39
CA LEU A 41 10.33 -4.99 4.17
C LEU A 41 9.62 -6.09 3.37
N ARG A 42 9.27 -5.84 2.10
CA ARG A 42 8.53 -6.75 1.21
C ARG A 42 7.18 -7.18 1.81
N ILE A 43 6.48 -6.23 2.43
CA ILE A 43 5.12 -6.40 2.93
C ILE A 43 4.18 -5.74 1.91
N PRO A 44 3.30 -6.49 1.22
CA PRO A 44 2.40 -5.91 0.23
C PRO A 44 1.35 -5.02 0.89
N VAL A 45 1.06 -3.86 0.29
CA VAL A 45 0.01 -2.95 0.79
C VAL A 45 -1.29 -3.20 0.04
N SER A 46 -2.24 -3.86 0.72
CA SER A 46 -3.54 -4.23 0.16
C SER A 46 -4.53 -3.07 0.04
N LEU A 47 -4.35 -2.00 0.83
CA LEU A 47 -5.30 -0.89 0.92
C LEU A 47 -4.59 0.42 1.32
N HIS A 48 -4.63 1.45 0.48
CA HIS A 48 -4.19 2.81 0.81
C HIS A 48 -4.89 3.87 -0.04
N ASN A 49 -5.00 5.10 0.48
CA ASN A 49 -5.52 6.28 -0.24
C ASN A 49 -4.45 7.34 -0.50
N VAL A 50 -3.18 6.95 -0.42
CA VAL A 50 -2.04 7.82 -0.76
C VAL A 50 -2.08 8.15 -2.27
N PRO A 51 -1.92 9.43 -2.65
CA PRO A 51 -1.83 9.83 -4.06
C PRO A 51 -0.73 9.07 -4.81
N ALA A 52 -1.00 8.69 -6.06
CA ALA A 52 -0.09 7.87 -6.87
C ALA A 52 1.31 8.50 -7.08
N ASP A 53 1.36 9.83 -7.21
CA ASP A 53 2.60 10.61 -7.34
C ASP A 53 3.49 10.60 -6.08
N LYS A 54 2.95 10.17 -4.94
CA LYS A 54 3.69 10.01 -3.67
C LYS A 54 4.11 8.58 -3.38
N VAL A 55 3.73 7.62 -4.23
CA VAL A 55 4.15 6.23 -4.06
C VAL A 55 5.62 6.11 -4.45
N TYR A 56 6.47 5.83 -3.47
CA TYR A 56 7.90 5.62 -3.67
C TYR A 56 8.31 4.23 -3.20
N ARG A 57 8.93 3.48 -4.09
CA ARG A 57 9.38 2.09 -3.88
C ARG A 57 10.73 1.89 -4.60
N PRO A 58 11.49 0.81 -4.31
CA PRO A 58 12.68 0.49 -5.09
C PRO A 58 12.35 0.40 -6.59
N HIS A 59 13.22 0.95 -7.44
CA HIS A 59 12.98 1.05 -8.88
C HIS A 59 12.64 -0.29 -9.55
N SER A 60 13.12 -1.41 -8.96
CA SER A 60 12.84 -2.76 -9.45
C SER A 60 11.36 -3.15 -9.41
N TRP A 61 10.52 -2.49 -8.59
CA TRP A 61 9.06 -2.72 -8.59
C TRP A 61 8.44 -2.43 -9.95
N ALA A 62 8.97 -1.46 -10.71
CA ALA A 62 8.46 -1.12 -12.03
C ALA A 62 8.60 -2.27 -13.05
N ALA A 63 9.55 -3.18 -12.84
CA ALA A 63 9.72 -4.37 -13.68
C ALA A 63 8.60 -5.41 -13.48
N PHE A 64 7.84 -5.32 -12.39
CA PHE A 64 6.68 -6.18 -12.13
C PHE A 64 5.37 -5.61 -12.68
N GLY A 65 5.39 -4.38 -13.21
CA GLY A 65 4.23 -3.70 -13.78
C GLY A 65 4.21 -2.21 -13.43
N THR A 66 3.74 -1.38 -14.37
CA THR A 66 3.67 0.08 -14.20
C THR A 66 2.25 0.65 -14.21
N GLN A 67 1.27 -0.11 -14.70
CA GLN A 67 -0.13 0.30 -14.75
C GLN A 67 -0.87 -0.10 -13.46
N ASP A 68 -0.86 -1.38 -13.13
CA ASP A 68 -1.42 -1.90 -11.88
C ASP A 68 -0.33 -1.94 -10.79
N THR A 69 -0.19 -0.81 -10.11
CA THR A 69 0.82 -0.64 -9.05
C THR A 69 0.55 -1.50 -7.80
N GLN A 70 -0.69 -1.99 -7.63
CA GLN A 70 -1.04 -2.91 -6.56
C GLN A 70 -0.58 -4.32 -6.93
N ALA A 71 -0.94 -4.83 -8.11
CA ALA A 71 -0.50 -6.15 -8.57
C ALA A 71 1.03 -6.24 -8.64
N ALA A 72 1.70 -5.18 -9.09
CA ALA A 72 3.16 -5.09 -9.10
C ALA A 72 3.76 -5.21 -7.68
N ASP A 73 3.14 -4.60 -6.67
CA ASP A 73 3.59 -4.70 -5.27
C ASP A 73 3.51 -6.12 -4.73
N TYR A 74 2.38 -6.80 -4.98
CA TYR A 74 2.21 -8.21 -4.61
C TYR A 74 3.22 -9.12 -5.29
N ALA A 75 3.46 -8.93 -6.59
CA ALA A 75 4.40 -9.73 -7.35
C ALA A 75 5.85 -9.53 -6.87
N ALA A 76 6.26 -8.27 -6.65
CA ALA A 76 7.58 -7.94 -6.13
C ALA A 76 7.80 -8.48 -4.71
N CYS A 77 6.85 -8.27 -3.80
CA CYS A 77 6.93 -8.77 -2.43
C CYS A 77 7.02 -10.31 -2.40
N LYS A 78 6.22 -11.00 -3.23
CA LYS A 78 6.28 -12.45 -3.37
C LYS A 78 7.61 -12.94 -3.92
N HIS A 79 8.17 -12.25 -4.92
CA HIS A 79 9.43 -12.63 -5.55
C HIS A 79 10.63 -12.46 -4.61
N TYR A 80 10.75 -11.30 -3.95
CA TYR A 80 11.89 -11.01 -3.08
C TYR A 80 11.79 -11.65 -1.70
N GLY A 81 10.58 -11.89 -1.20
CA GLY A 81 10.35 -12.50 0.12
C GLY A 81 10.83 -11.63 1.30
N PRO A 82 10.74 -12.15 2.54
CA PRO A 82 11.12 -11.41 3.74
C PRO A 82 12.63 -11.10 3.74
N LEU A 83 13.00 -9.95 4.33
CA LEU A 83 14.39 -9.48 4.37
C LEU A 83 15.32 -10.41 5.18
N TYR A 84 14.79 -11.07 6.21
CA TYR A 84 15.53 -11.99 7.08
C TYR A 84 14.81 -13.34 7.15
N ARG A 85 15.56 -14.43 7.32
CA ARG A 85 15.08 -15.79 7.54
C ARG A 85 15.97 -16.50 8.54
#